data_AF-A0A4Q7MD84-F1
#
_entry.id   AF-A0A4Q7MD84-F1
#
_cell.length_a   1.000
_cell.length_b   1.000
_cell.length_c   1.000
_cell.angle_alpha   90.00
_cell.angle_beta   90.00
_cell.angle_gamma   90.00
#
_symmetry.space_group_name_H-M   'P 1'
#
loop_
_entity.id
_entity.type
_entity.pdbx_description
1 polymer ?
#
loop_
_entity_poly.entity_id
_entity_poly.type
_entity_poly.pdbx_seq_one_letter_code
_entity_poly.pdbx_strand_id
1 'polypeptide(L)'
;MAVEDTEFTQVFRGYDKDEVDKSINGLRRDIINANNQLAEQSKESKRLHARIDELTAELEEVGSPTFSGLGTKLENTLRVAEEQSTRLIAQADIDAEKLRRAAEDEAHLMRSDAHELAERTLSEARAQANRVLENARAEVDDMVSRAHETAEQLRQEAARDAATIRGAVATEAAELRTSAKRESAAALAAAEKKASAILVAANAEANEARATAAGLAQETEQTRAEVAIELDRARADLAKETEQARIDLAAETEQARLDLERETAEARAAIDAEIEERRAALVHELEQARTDLDRELAGSRADLALQKEQAKVDLQREAEAARLKLQHELDRIRAKHAADLDQMRADLALEQEQARADFDAESEQSRIDLDNQLTAMRKKTTHEVNRMRREIEKAHLDLESELTTKRDEAEQELLAAHQEAVAQTQKFLADANAELAEAVARTAASREEAERLESKVRTEIAKVRDKADDEARERIAAAHDQARKLIADAEERTRALVADAEDRLSQIKIERDAVAGYFESLRGVLTEAERVAADTKR
;
A
#
# COMPACT_ATOMS: atom_id res chain seq x y z
N MET A 1 5.65 -73.87 -136.33
CA MET A 1 6.83 -74.25 -137.14
C MET A 1 8.03 -73.82 -136.29
N ALA A 2 8.79 -74.65 -135.58
CA ALA A 2 9.04 -76.09 -135.60
C ALA A 2 8.08 -76.92 -134.71
N VAL A 3 8.00 -78.23 -134.97
CA VAL A 3 7.37 -79.23 -134.11
C VAL A 3 8.51 -79.90 -133.35
N GLU A 4 8.65 -79.64 -132.06
CA GLU A 4 9.53 -80.42 -131.20
C GLU A 4 8.79 -81.72 -130.84
N ASP A 5 9.20 -82.83 -131.46
CA ASP A 5 8.71 -84.17 -131.11
C ASP A 5 9.14 -84.47 -129.67
N THR A 6 8.22 -84.32 -128.72
CA THR A 6 8.45 -84.64 -127.31
C THR A 6 8.26 -86.15 -127.13
N GLU A 7 9.36 -86.92 -127.19
CA GLU A 7 9.36 -88.35 -126.88
C GLU A 7 9.15 -88.57 -125.37
N PHE A 8 7.97 -89.07 -124.98
CA PHE A 8 7.68 -89.44 -123.58
C PHE A 8 8.40 -90.75 -123.21
N THR A 9 9.01 -90.82 -122.02
CA THR A 9 9.65 -92.06 -121.55
C THR A 9 8.63 -93.17 -121.25
N GLN A 10 8.95 -94.43 -121.57
CA GLN A 10 8.03 -95.57 -121.46
C GLN A 10 8.28 -96.36 -120.16
N VAL A 11 7.28 -96.47 -119.29
CA VAL A 11 7.32 -97.20 -118.00
C VAL A 11 6.47 -98.47 -118.12
N PHE A 12 6.59 -99.44 -117.20
CA PHE A 12 5.96 -100.76 -117.32
C PHE A 12 4.44 -100.67 -117.58
N ARG A 13 4.04 -100.88 -118.85
CA ARG A 13 2.68 -100.72 -119.42
C ARG A 13 2.18 -99.28 -119.66
N GLY A 14 3.03 -98.32 -120.03
CA GLY A 14 2.56 -97.00 -120.49
C GLY A 14 3.67 -95.96 -120.68
N TYR A 15 3.29 -94.70 -120.89
CA TYR A 15 4.20 -93.54 -120.85
C TYR A 15 4.27 -92.96 -119.43
N ASP A 16 5.38 -92.31 -119.08
CA ASP A 16 5.56 -91.63 -117.79
C ASP A 16 4.49 -90.54 -117.65
N LYS A 17 3.65 -90.71 -116.65
CA LYS A 17 2.49 -89.85 -116.41
C LYS A 17 2.90 -88.42 -116.10
N ASP A 18 4.01 -88.20 -115.41
CA ASP A 18 4.42 -86.86 -114.97
C ASP A 18 4.96 -86.04 -116.16
N GLU A 19 5.67 -86.68 -117.10
CA GLU A 19 6.12 -86.04 -118.34
C GLU A 19 4.94 -85.69 -119.27
N VAL A 20 3.97 -86.59 -119.37
CA VAL A 20 2.75 -86.38 -120.16
C VAL A 20 1.87 -85.27 -119.53
N ASP A 21 1.69 -85.27 -118.22
CA ASP A 21 0.92 -84.21 -117.55
C ASP A 21 1.61 -82.85 -117.70
N LYS A 22 2.94 -82.79 -117.71
CA LYS A 22 3.70 -81.55 -117.94
C LYS A 22 3.53 -81.03 -119.38
N SER A 23 3.58 -81.91 -120.40
CA SER A 23 3.37 -81.51 -121.80
C SER A 23 1.92 -81.09 -122.07
N ILE A 24 0.94 -81.81 -121.51
CA ILE A 24 -0.49 -81.45 -121.60
C ILE A 24 -0.73 -80.09 -120.95
N ASN A 25 -0.10 -79.82 -119.79
CA ASN A 25 -0.21 -78.51 -119.15
C ASN A 25 0.50 -77.41 -119.95
N GLY A 26 1.61 -77.71 -120.62
CA GLY A 26 2.26 -76.81 -121.58
C GLY A 26 1.34 -76.47 -122.75
N LEU A 27 0.82 -77.48 -123.44
CA LEU A 27 -0.14 -77.31 -124.54
C LEU A 27 -1.41 -76.56 -124.11
N ARG A 28 -1.92 -76.81 -122.90
CA ARG A 28 -3.04 -76.05 -122.34
C ARG A 28 -2.70 -74.57 -122.17
N ARG A 29 -1.50 -74.24 -121.69
CA ARG A 29 -1.05 -72.83 -121.61
C ARG A 29 -0.93 -72.21 -123.00
N ASP A 30 -0.38 -72.93 -123.96
CA ASP A 30 -0.23 -72.42 -125.32
C ASP A 30 -1.59 -72.19 -126.00
N ILE A 31 -2.56 -73.07 -125.77
CA ILE A 31 -3.95 -72.89 -126.22
C ILE A 31 -4.59 -71.66 -125.55
N ILE A 32 -4.38 -71.46 -124.24
CA ILE A 32 -4.89 -70.27 -123.54
C ILE A 32 -4.24 -68.99 -124.11
N ASN A 33 -2.93 -69.01 -124.35
CA ASN A 33 -2.21 -67.88 -124.93
C ASN A 33 -2.68 -67.56 -126.35
N ALA A 34 -2.83 -68.59 -127.20
CA ALA A 34 -3.35 -68.43 -128.56
C ALA A 34 -4.78 -67.90 -128.57
N ASN A 35 -5.65 -68.39 -127.67
CA ASN A 35 -7.02 -67.89 -127.54
C ASN A 35 -7.07 -66.43 -127.07
N ASN A 36 -6.18 -66.04 -126.14
CA ASN A 36 -6.06 -64.66 -125.70
C ASN A 36 -5.57 -63.75 -126.84
N GLN A 37 -4.58 -64.18 -127.62
CA GLN A 37 -4.12 -63.45 -128.81
C GLN A 37 -5.23 -63.33 -129.86
N LEU A 38 -6.01 -64.39 -130.08
CA LEU A 38 -7.15 -64.36 -131.01
C LEU A 38 -8.23 -63.37 -130.53
N ALA A 39 -8.48 -63.32 -129.22
CA ALA A 39 -9.41 -62.37 -128.62
C ALA A 39 -8.91 -60.92 -128.74
N GLU A 40 -7.61 -60.67 -128.55
CA GLU A 40 -6.99 -59.36 -128.77
C GLU A 40 -7.06 -58.95 -130.24
N GLN A 41 -6.68 -59.83 -131.17
CA GLN A 41 -6.79 -59.55 -132.61
C GLN A 41 -8.24 -59.33 -133.04
N SER A 42 -9.21 -60.03 -132.45
CA SER A 42 -10.64 -59.78 -132.70
C SER A 42 -11.08 -58.40 -132.21
N LYS A 43 -10.62 -57.96 -131.03
CA LYS A 43 -10.88 -56.60 -130.53
C LYS A 43 -10.23 -55.55 -131.43
N GLU A 44 -9.01 -55.78 -131.88
CA GLU A 44 -8.29 -54.88 -132.76
C GLU A 44 -8.94 -54.80 -134.15
N SER A 45 -9.39 -55.94 -134.70
CA SER A 45 -10.17 -55.98 -135.93
C SER A 45 -11.48 -55.19 -135.79
N LYS A 46 -12.22 -55.33 -134.68
CA LYS A 46 -13.43 -54.53 -134.40
C LYS A 46 -13.11 -53.03 -134.29
N ARG A 47 -12.00 -52.67 -133.64
CA ARG A 47 -11.56 -51.27 -133.51
C ARG A 47 -11.20 -50.68 -134.88
N LEU A 48 -10.50 -51.45 -135.73
CA LEU A 48 -10.15 -51.02 -137.08
C LEU A 48 -11.39 -50.88 -137.96
N HIS A 49 -12.38 -51.79 -137.86
CA HIS A 49 -13.65 -51.65 -138.57
C HIS A 49 -14.42 -50.42 -138.11
N ALA A 50 -14.54 -50.16 -136.80
CA ALA A 50 -15.18 -48.94 -136.30
C ALA A 50 -14.48 -47.67 -136.79
N ARG A 51 -13.14 -47.69 -136.93
CA ARG A 51 -12.37 -46.58 -137.48
C ARG A 51 -12.56 -46.43 -138.99
N ILE A 52 -12.72 -47.54 -139.73
CA ILE A 52 -13.07 -47.50 -141.15
C ILE A 52 -14.48 -46.92 -141.32
N ASP A 53 -15.45 -47.33 -140.50
CA ASP A 53 -16.82 -46.79 -140.54
C ASP A 53 -16.82 -45.28 -140.23
N GLU A 54 -16.05 -44.85 -139.22
CA GLU A 54 -15.89 -43.44 -138.86
C GLU A 54 -15.23 -42.62 -139.99
N LEU A 55 -14.14 -43.12 -140.59
CA LEU A 55 -13.46 -42.47 -141.72
C LEU A 55 -14.33 -42.48 -143.00
N THR A 56 -15.19 -43.48 -143.18
CA THR A 56 -16.13 -43.55 -144.29
C THR A 56 -17.26 -42.54 -144.11
N ALA A 57 -17.77 -42.37 -142.87
CA ALA A 57 -18.72 -41.32 -142.52
C ALA A 57 -18.12 -39.91 -142.67
N GLU A 58 -16.84 -39.72 -142.31
CA GLU A 58 -16.12 -38.46 -142.49
C GLU A 58 -15.89 -38.14 -143.98
N LEU A 59 -15.66 -39.16 -144.81
CA LEU A 59 -15.60 -39.03 -146.28
C LEU A 59 -16.97 -38.70 -146.90
N GLU A 60 -18.07 -39.24 -146.38
CA GLU A 60 -19.43 -38.82 -146.77
C GLU A 60 -19.75 -37.37 -146.31
N GLU A 61 -19.28 -36.95 -145.12
CA GLU A 61 -19.46 -35.59 -144.59
C GLU A 61 -18.72 -34.52 -145.44
N VAL A 62 -17.58 -34.87 -146.05
CA VAL A 62 -16.83 -33.97 -146.95
C VAL A 62 -17.33 -34.05 -148.40
N GLY A 63 -17.99 -35.14 -148.80
CA GLY A 63 -18.43 -35.40 -150.17
C GLY A 63 -19.61 -34.58 -150.71
N SER A 64 -20.40 -33.91 -149.86
CA SER A 64 -21.51 -33.06 -150.31
C SER A 64 -21.90 -31.94 -149.31
N PRO A 65 -21.26 -30.75 -149.35
CA PRO A 65 -21.57 -29.67 -148.43
C PRO A 65 -22.87 -28.95 -148.82
N THR A 66 -23.89 -28.97 -147.94
CA THR A 66 -25.07 -28.11 -148.02
C THR A 66 -25.29 -27.32 -146.72
N PHE A 67 -25.74 -26.06 -146.86
CA PHE A 67 -25.87 -25.03 -145.81
C PHE A 67 -26.75 -25.39 -144.59
N SER A 68 -27.49 -26.50 -144.63
CA SER A 68 -28.33 -26.97 -143.51
C SER A 68 -27.53 -27.56 -142.34
N GLY A 69 -26.28 -28.00 -142.56
CA GLY A 69 -25.44 -28.60 -141.52
C GLY A 69 -24.81 -27.60 -140.54
N LEU A 70 -24.77 -26.31 -140.89
CA LEU A 70 -24.25 -25.25 -140.03
C LEU A 70 -25.25 -24.85 -138.93
N GLY A 71 -26.56 -24.85 -139.22
CA GLY A 71 -27.61 -24.51 -138.24
C GLY A 71 -27.72 -25.52 -137.10
N THR A 72 -27.61 -26.82 -137.39
CA THR A 72 -27.69 -27.88 -136.39
C THR A 72 -26.44 -27.98 -135.51
N LYS A 73 -25.24 -27.75 -136.08
CA LYS A 73 -23.99 -27.64 -135.29
C LYS A 73 -24.04 -26.43 -134.36
N LEU A 74 -24.52 -25.28 -134.83
CA LEU A 74 -24.64 -24.11 -133.96
C LEU A 74 -25.70 -24.30 -132.86
N GLU A 75 -26.88 -24.83 -133.18
CA GLU A 75 -27.92 -25.06 -132.18
C GLU A 75 -27.47 -26.05 -131.09
N ASN A 76 -26.73 -27.09 -131.44
CA ASN A 76 -26.12 -27.97 -130.44
C ASN A 76 -25.07 -27.24 -129.59
N THR A 77 -24.22 -26.37 -130.17
CA THR A 77 -23.28 -25.59 -129.36
C THR A 77 -23.98 -24.60 -128.43
N LEU A 78 -25.09 -23.99 -128.86
CA LEU A 78 -25.90 -23.09 -128.06
C LEU A 78 -26.55 -23.80 -126.89
N ARG A 79 -27.17 -24.97 -127.13
CA ARG A 79 -27.78 -25.77 -126.08
C ARG A 79 -26.75 -26.25 -125.06
N VAL A 80 -25.57 -26.68 -125.52
CA VAL A 80 -24.47 -27.08 -124.62
C VAL A 80 -23.94 -25.89 -123.83
N ALA A 81 -23.80 -24.70 -124.43
CA ALA A 81 -23.37 -23.49 -123.74
C ALA A 81 -24.41 -23.01 -122.70
N GLU A 82 -25.71 -23.08 -123.01
CA GLU A 82 -26.80 -22.72 -122.10
C GLU A 82 -26.90 -23.70 -120.92
N GLU A 83 -26.78 -25.00 -121.18
CA GLU A 83 -26.71 -26.04 -120.15
C GLU A 83 -25.46 -25.88 -119.28
N GLN A 84 -24.30 -25.59 -119.89
CA GLN A 84 -23.06 -25.30 -119.17
C GLN A 84 -23.15 -24.02 -118.33
N SER A 85 -23.77 -22.95 -118.84
CA SER A 85 -23.94 -21.70 -118.11
C SER A 85 -24.92 -21.86 -116.93
N THR A 86 -26.05 -22.53 -117.15
CA THR A 86 -27.01 -22.83 -116.08
C THR A 86 -26.36 -23.69 -114.99
N ARG A 87 -25.53 -24.66 -115.39
CA ARG A 87 -24.75 -25.47 -114.45
C ARG A 87 -23.69 -24.67 -113.70
N LEU A 88 -22.99 -23.75 -114.37
CA LEU A 88 -22.00 -22.87 -113.74
C LEU A 88 -22.65 -21.93 -112.73
N ILE A 89 -23.83 -21.39 -113.04
CA ILE A 89 -24.60 -20.53 -112.11
C ILE A 89 -25.11 -21.34 -110.94
N ALA A 90 -25.72 -22.50 -111.17
CA ALA A 90 -26.16 -23.37 -110.08
C ALA A 90 -24.98 -23.75 -109.16
N GLN A 91 -23.81 -24.02 -109.75
CA GLN A 91 -22.59 -24.29 -108.99
C GLN A 91 -22.13 -23.05 -108.21
N ALA A 92 -22.13 -21.87 -108.82
CA ALA A 92 -21.77 -20.61 -108.17
C ALA A 92 -22.76 -20.21 -107.05
N ASP A 93 -24.08 -20.41 -107.25
CA ASP A 93 -25.11 -20.20 -106.22
C ASP A 93 -24.91 -21.18 -105.06
N ILE A 94 -24.63 -22.47 -105.35
CA ILE A 94 -24.32 -23.49 -104.34
C ILE A 94 -23.06 -23.12 -103.56
N ASP A 95 -22.02 -22.66 -104.24
CA ASP A 95 -20.74 -22.33 -103.59
C ASP A 95 -20.85 -21.01 -102.81
N ALA A 96 -21.63 -20.03 -103.28
CA ALA A 96 -21.97 -18.83 -102.52
C ALA A 96 -22.81 -19.14 -101.28
N GLU A 97 -23.78 -20.05 -101.37
CA GLU A 97 -24.58 -20.50 -100.23
C GLU A 97 -23.74 -21.28 -99.22
N LYS A 98 -22.84 -22.16 -99.69
CA LYS A 98 -21.88 -22.84 -98.81
C LYS A 98 -20.95 -21.84 -98.11
N LEU A 99 -20.47 -20.83 -98.83
CA LEU A 99 -19.60 -19.81 -98.26
C LEU A 99 -20.34 -18.95 -97.24
N ARG A 100 -21.61 -18.59 -97.50
CA ARG A 100 -22.48 -17.91 -96.52
C ARG A 100 -22.66 -18.74 -95.26
N ARG A 101 -23.02 -20.02 -95.37
CA ARG A 101 -23.17 -20.90 -94.22
C ARG A 101 -21.86 -21.08 -93.45
N ALA A 102 -20.75 -21.30 -94.15
CA ALA A 102 -19.44 -21.41 -93.51
C ALA A 102 -19.06 -20.13 -92.76
N ALA A 103 -19.37 -18.96 -93.32
CA ALA A 103 -19.10 -17.67 -92.71
C ALA A 103 -20.02 -17.41 -91.49
N GLU A 104 -21.29 -17.83 -91.55
CA GLU A 104 -22.22 -17.79 -90.41
C GLU A 104 -21.79 -18.73 -89.28
N ASP A 105 -21.38 -19.96 -89.61
CA ASP A 105 -20.87 -20.94 -88.65
C ASP A 105 -19.57 -20.45 -87.99
N GLU A 106 -18.66 -19.85 -88.76
CA GLU A 106 -17.41 -19.24 -88.25
C GLU A 106 -17.72 -18.05 -87.32
N ALA A 107 -18.67 -17.19 -87.69
CA ALA A 107 -19.10 -16.07 -86.84
C ALA A 107 -19.77 -16.56 -85.55
N HIS A 108 -20.57 -17.63 -85.61
CA HIS A 108 -21.16 -18.25 -84.43
C HIS A 108 -20.09 -18.85 -83.51
N LEU A 109 -19.12 -19.56 -84.09
CA LEU A 109 -18.00 -20.14 -83.34
C LEU A 109 -17.18 -19.04 -82.65
N MET A 110 -16.81 -17.98 -83.36
CA MET A 110 -16.07 -16.86 -82.77
C MET A 110 -16.86 -16.16 -81.66
N ARG A 111 -18.18 -15.98 -81.81
CA ARG A 111 -19.02 -15.43 -80.74
C ARG A 111 -19.07 -16.33 -79.51
N SER A 112 -19.17 -17.65 -79.72
CA SER A 112 -19.14 -18.63 -78.64
C SER A 112 -17.81 -18.60 -77.90
N ASP A 113 -16.69 -18.62 -78.63
CA ASP A 113 -15.33 -18.57 -78.07
C ASP A 113 -15.08 -17.27 -77.30
N ALA A 114 -15.53 -16.13 -77.85
CA ALA A 114 -15.42 -14.83 -77.18
C ALA A 114 -16.24 -14.79 -75.89
N HIS A 115 -17.44 -15.39 -75.88
CA HIS A 115 -18.27 -15.46 -74.68
C HIS A 115 -17.65 -16.38 -73.62
N GLU A 116 -17.12 -17.54 -74.02
CA GLU A 116 -16.45 -18.46 -73.10
C GLU A 116 -15.18 -17.84 -72.49
N LEU A 117 -14.39 -17.10 -73.29
CA LEU A 117 -13.25 -16.35 -72.79
C LEU A 117 -13.67 -15.26 -71.78
N ALA A 118 -14.75 -14.53 -72.06
CA ALA A 118 -15.28 -13.52 -71.15
C ALA A 118 -15.78 -14.13 -69.83
N GLU A 119 -16.48 -15.26 -69.86
CA GLU A 119 -16.93 -15.96 -68.66
C GLU A 119 -15.74 -16.52 -67.84
N ARG A 120 -14.74 -17.11 -68.51
CA ARG A 120 -13.52 -17.59 -67.84
C ARG A 120 -12.78 -16.45 -67.15
N THR A 121 -12.55 -15.34 -67.84
CA THR A 121 -11.86 -14.16 -67.26
C THR A 121 -12.65 -13.54 -66.11
N LEU A 122 -13.98 -13.47 -66.20
CA LEU A 122 -14.85 -13.01 -65.11
C LEU A 122 -14.76 -13.93 -63.89
N SER A 123 -14.79 -15.24 -64.11
CA SER A 123 -14.66 -16.25 -63.05
C SER A 123 -13.30 -16.17 -62.37
N GLU A 124 -12.22 -16.06 -63.14
CA GLU A 124 -10.85 -15.91 -62.62
C GLU A 124 -10.68 -14.61 -61.83
N ALA A 125 -11.18 -13.48 -62.34
CA ALA A 125 -11.14 -12.19 -61.66
C ALA A 125 -11.91 -12.23 -60.33
N ARG A 126 -13.10 -12.84 -60.30
CA ARG A 126 -13.90 -13.03 -59.09
C ARG A 126 -13.20 -13.94 -58.08
N ALA A 127 -12.62 -15.05 -58.54
CA ALA A 127 -11.88 -15.97 -57.67
C ALA A 127 -10.66 -15.28 -57.05
N GLN A 128 -9.92 -14.47 -57.83
CA GLN A 128 -8.79 -13.71 -57.33
C GLN A 128 -9.21 -12.64 -56.32
N ALA A 129 -10.27 -11.87 -56.61
CA ALA A 129 -10.80 -10.86 -55.69
C ALA A 129 -11.23 -11.50 -54.35
N ASN A 130 -11.94 -12.62 -54.40
CA ASN A 130 -12.35 -13.36 -53.21
C ASN A 130 -11.14 -13.83 -52.38
N ARG A 131 -10.10 -14.39 -53.02
CA ARG A 131 -8.87 -14.79 -52.30
C ARG A 131 -8.18 -13.61 -51.62
N VAL A 132 -8.08 -12.46 -52.28
CA VAL A 132 -7.49 -11.25 -51.69
C VAL A 132 -8.31 -10.79 -50.48
N LEU A 133 -9.64 -10.79 -50.59
CA LEU A 133 -10.52 -10.42 -49.48
C LEU A 133 -10.46 -11.40 -48.31
N GLU A 134 -10.40 -12.72 -48.58
CA GLU A 134 -10.25 -13.73 -47.54
C GLU A 134 -8.91 -13.61 -46.81
N ASN A 135 -7.80 -13.42 -47.55
CA ASN A 135 -6.49 -13.21 -46.96
C ASN A 135 -6.45 -11.93 -46.11
N ALA A 136 -6.98 -10.83 -46.63
CA ALA A 136 -7.05 -9.57 -45.88
C ALA A 136 -7.90 -9.71 -44.61
N ARG A 137 -9.03 -10.43 -44.66
CA ARG A 137 -9.85 -10.70 -43.47
C ARG A 137 -9.11 -11.56 -42.45
N ALA A 138 -8.44 -12.63 -42.90
CA ALA A 138 -7.67 -13.51 -42.01
C ALA A 138 -6.53 -12.76 -41.31
N GLU A 139 -5.79 -11.91 -42.01
CA GLU A 139 -4.73 -11.07 -41.40
C GLU A 139 -5.29 -10.10 -40.36
N VAL A 140 -6.49 -9.58 -40.59
CA VAL A 140 -7.16 -8.64 -39.67
C VAL A 140 -7.65 -9.36 -38.42
N ASP A 141 -8.32 -10.49 -38.59
CA ASP A 141 -8.79 -11.30 -37.46
C ASP A 141 -7.62 -11.72 -36.58
N ASP A 142 -6.50 -12.13 -37.20
CA ASP A 142 -5.27 -12.45 -36.48
C ASP A 142 -4.65 -11.24 -35.77
N MET A 143 -4.59 -10.08 -36.43
CA MET A 143 -4.06 -8.86 -35.79
C MET A 143 -4.94 -8.37 -34.64
N VAL A 144 -6.27 -8.42 -34.79
CA VAL A 144 -7.24 -8.08 -33.74
C VAL A 144 -7.13 -9.05 -32.57
N SER A 145 -7.00 -10.36 -32.84
CA SER A 145 -6.78 -11.37 -31.80
C SER A 145 -5.48 -11.11 -31.03
N ARG A 146 -4.37 -10.85 -31.74
CA ARG A 146 -3.09 -10.50 -31.11
C ARG A 146 -3.16 -9.23 -30.27
N ALA A 147 -3.85 -8.20 -30.75
CA ALA A 147 -4.06 -6.95 -30.01
C ALA A 147 -4.90 -7.19 -28.73
N HIS A 148 -5.98 -7.99 -28.82
CA HIS A 148 -6.78 -8.36 -27.66
C HIS A 148 -6.02 -9.18 -26.64
N GLU A 149 -5.26 -10.20 -27.08
CA GLU A 149 -4.42 -11.00 -26.18
C GLU A 149 -3.39 -10.14 -25.45
N THR A 150 -2.73 -9.23 -26.16
CA THR A 150 -1.74 -8.31 -25.57
C THR A 150 -2.40 -7.37 -24.56
N ALA A 151 -3.58 -6.82 -24.89
CA ALA A 151 -4.33 -5.95 -23.99
C ALA A 151 -4.79 -6.68 -22.71
N GLU A 152 -5.22 -7.94 -22.82
CA GLU A 152 -5.61 -8.73 -21.64
C GLU A 152 -4.43 -9.22 -20.83
N GLN A 153 -3.29 -9.55 -21.45
CA GLN A 153 -2.05 -9.80 -20.72
C GLN A 153 -1.65 -8.57 -19.91
N LEU A 154 -1.63 -7.39 -20.52
CA LEU A 154 -1.28 -6.14 -19.83
C LEU A 154 -2.26 -5.81 -18.69
N ARG A 155 -3.57 -6.05 -18.89
CA ARG A 155 -4.57 -5.91 -17.82
C ARG A 155 -4.31 -6.89 -16.67
N GLN A 156 -3.99 -8.15 -16.98
CA GLN A 156 -3.71 -9.16 -15.96
C GLN A 156 -2.44 -8.84 -15.19
N GLU A 157 -1.39 -8.37 -15.87
CA GLU A 157 -0.15 -7.89 -15.25
C GLU A 157 -0.43 -6.70 -14.34
N ALA A 158 -1.10 -5.65 -14.83
CA ALA A 158 -1.48 -4.50 -14.01
C ALA A 158 -2.34 -4.89 -12.80
N ALA A 159 -3.25 -5.87 -12.95
CA ALA A 159 -4.05 -6.38 -11.85
C ALA A 159 -3.21 -7.15 -10.81
N ARG A 160 -2.23 -7.95 -11.26
CA ARG A 160 -1.28 -8.66 -10.39
C ARG A 160 -0.37 -7.68 -9.66
N ASP A 161 0.15 -6.67 -10.35
CA ASP A 161 0.98 -5.62 -9.75
C ASP A 161 0.18 -4.85 -8.70
N ALA A 162 -1.04 -4.42 -9.02
CA ALA A 162 -1.92 -3.76 -8.07
C ALA A 162 -2.29 -4.65 -6.86
N ALA A 163 -2.39 -5.97 -7.04
CA ALA A 163 -2.59 -6.90 -5.94
C ALA A 163 -1.32 -7.04 -5.08
N THR A 164 -0.14 -7.07 -5.71
CA THR A 164 1.16 -7.18 -5.04
C THR A 164 1.46 -5.93 -4.23
N ILE A 165 1.27 -4.73 -4.81
CA ILE A 165 1.41 -3.43 -4.13
C ILE A 165 0.45 -3.37 -2.93
N ARG A 166 -0.83 -3.71 -3.12
CA ARG A 166 -1.81 -3.74 -2.01
C ARG A 166 -1.41 -4.73 -0.91
N GLY A 167 -0.87 -5.89 -1.28
CA GLY A 167 -0.36 -6.88 -0.33
C GLY A 167 0.84 -6.38 0.46
N ALA A 168 1.81 -5.73 -0.20
CA ALA A 168 2.97 -5.12 0.44
C ALA A 168 2.54 -4.00 1.41
N VAL A 169 1.71 -3.05 0.96
CA VAL A 169 1.17 -1.97 1.81
C VAL A 169 0.40 -2.53 3.00
N ALA A 170 -0.41 -3.58 2.83
CA ALA A 170 -1.13 -4.20 3.93
C ALA A 170 -0.18 -4.84 4.96
N THR A 171 0.90 -5.47 4.48
CA THR A 171 1.91 -6.11 5.34
C THR A 171 2.71 -5.06 6.10
N GLU A 172 3.25 -4.04 5.42
CA GLU A 172 3.97 -2.94 6.06
C GLU A 172 3.09 -2.15 7.03
N ALA A 173 1.83 -1.88 6.68
CA ALA A 173 0.89 -1.24 7.60
C ALA A 173 0.60 -2.09 8.85
N ALA A 174 0.58 -3.43 8.72
CA ALA A 174 0.44 -4.34 9.84
C ALA A 174 1.72 -4.37 10.70
N GLU A 175 2.90 -4.37 10.08
CA GLU A 175 4.20 -4.31 10.77
C GLU A 175 4.37 -3.00 11.53
N LEU A 176 4.14 -1.85 10.89
CA LEU A 176 4.18 -0.53 11.52
C LEU A 176 3.20 -0.42 12.68
N ARG A 177 1.95 -0.89 12.51
CA ARG A 177 0.99 -0.93 13.63
C ARG A 177 1.47 -1.81 14.78
N THR A 178 2.08 -2.95 14.46
CA THR A 178 2.61 -3.87 15.48
C THR A 178 3.81 -3.27 16.19
N SER A 179 4.72 -2.61 15.48
CA SER A 179 5.86 -1.88 16.04
C SER A 179 5.39 -0.74 16.92
N ALA A 180 4.52 0.14 16.41
CA ALA A 180 3.96 1.25 17.17
C ALA A 180 3.23 0.78 18.44
N LYS A 181 2.48 -0.34 18.37
CA LYS A 181 1.84 -0.93 19.54
C LYS A 181 2.86 -1.47 20.56
N ARG A 182 3.96 -2.08 20.10
CA ARG A 182 5.04 -2.57 20.98
C ARG A 182 5.80 -1.43 21.63
N GLU A 183 6.16 -0.40 20.86
CA GLU A 183 6.86 0.79 21.35
C GLU A 183 6.00 1.56 22.35
N SER A 184 4.71 1.76 22.05
CA SER A 184 3.76 2.37 22.97
C SER A 184 3.63 1.55 24.27
N ALA A 185 3.50 0.22 24.18
CA ALA A 185 3.45 -0.64 25.35
C ALA A 185 4.75 -0.61 26.17
N ALA A 186 5.91 -0.56 25.51
CA ALA A 186 7.21 -0.44 26.16
C ALA A 186 7.38 0.91 26.85
N ALA A 187 6.95 2.01 26.22
CA ALA A 187 6.96 3.34 26.80
C ALA A 187 6.05 3.42 28.03
N LEU A 188 4.83 2.86 27.95
CA LEU A 188 3.91 2.78 29.09
C LEU A 188 4.50 1.96 30.24
N ALA A 189 5.06 0.78 29.96
CA ALA A 189 5.70 -0.04 30.98
C ALA A 189 6.92 0.65 31.63
N ALA A 190 7.70 1.39 30.84
CA ALA A 190 8.83 2.18 31.35
C ALA A 190 8.34 3.34 32.23
N ALA A 191 7.28 4.03 31.82
CA ALA A 191 6.66 5.10 32.60
C ALA A 191 6.07 4.58 33.93
N GLU A 192 5.34 3.45 33.90
CA GLU A 192 4.82 2.79 35.11
C GLU A 192 5.95 2.36 36.06
N LYS A 193 7.02 1.76 35.54
CA LYS A 193 8.18 1.36 36.34
C LYS A 193 8.86 2.57 36.99
N LYS A 194 9.05 3.67 36.25
CA LYS A 194 9.61 4.92 36.79
C LYS A 194 8.70 5.52 37.85
N ALA A 195 7.40 5.63 37.60
CA ALA A 195 6.44 6.13 38.57
C ALA A 195 6.41 5.27 39.85
N SER A 196 6.44 3.95 39.71
CA SER A 196 6.55 3.03 40.85
C SER A 196 7.84 3.23 41.64
N ALA A 197 8.98 3.42 40.96
CA ALA A 197 10.26 3.65 41.63
C ALA A 197 10.25 4.97 42.44
N ILE A 198 9.69 6.03 41.86
CA ILE A 198 9.52 7.33 42.52
C ILE A 198 8.62 7.20 43.75
N LEU A 199 7.49 6.48 43.66
CA LEU A 199 6.60 6.24 44.80
C LEU A 199 7.24 5.41 45.92
N VAL A 200 8.08 4.42 45.57
CA VAL A 200 8.82 3.62 46.56
C VAL A 200 9.86 4.48 47.26
N ALA A 201 10.63 5.28 46.52
CA ALA A 201 11.61 6.21 47.09
C ALA A 201 10.94 7.23 48.02
N ALA A 202 9.85 7.86 47.57
CA ALA A 202 9.10 8.83 48.38
C ALA A 202 8.53 8.21 49.66
N ASN A 203 7.98 6.98 49.59
CA ASN A 203 7.52 6.28 50.79
C ASN A 203 8.66 5.91 51.75
N ALA A 204 9.83 5.54 51.23
CA ALA A 204 11.00 5.26 52.05
C ALA A 204 11.46 6.52 52.81
N GLU A 205 11.58 7.64 52.10
CA GLU A 205 12.00 8.93 52.66
C GLU A 205 10.97 9.46 53.68
N ALA A 206 9.66 9.32 53.39
CA ALA A 206 8.60 9.67 54.34
C ALA A 206 8.60 8.75 55.59
N ASN A 207 8.89 7.46 55.44
CA ASN A 207 9.00 6.54 56.57
C ASN A 207 10.23 6.83 57.43
N GLU A 208 11.36 7.18 56.80
CA GLU A 208 12.57 7.60 57.50
C GLU A 208 12.32 8.88 58.30
N ALA A 209 11.72 9.90 57.69
CA ALA A 209 11.34 11.14 58.38
C ALA A 209 10.34 10.91 59.53
N ARG A 210 9.42 9.96 59.39
CA ARG A 210 8.53 9.56 60.50
C ARG A 210 9.28 8.84 61.61
N ALA A 211 10.23 7.97 61.28
CA ALA A 211 11.03 7.25 62.26
C ALA A 211 11.93 8.21 63.05
N THR A 212 12.56 9.20 62.39
CA THR A 212 13.35 10.22 63.08
C THR A 212 12.48 11.11 63.98
N ALA A 213 11.30 11.53 63.49
CA ALA A 213 10.36 12.29 64.31
C ALA A 213 9.86 11.50 65.53
N ALA A 214 9.60 10.19 65.38
CA ALA A 214 9.23 9.31 66.49
C ALA A 214 10.38 9.12 67.49
N GLY A 215 11.62 8.97 67.01
CA GLY A 215 12.82 8.90 67.86
C GLY A 215 13.02 10.16 68.70
N LEU A 216 12.92 11.34 68.09
CA LEU A 216 13.00 12.63 68.80
C LEU A 216 11.86 12.80 69.81
N ALA A 217 10.65 12.32 69.50
CA ALA A 217 9.53 12.34 70.42
C ALA A 217 9.78 11.42 71.63
N GLN A 218 10.33 10.23 71.42
CA GLN A 218 10.70 9.32 72.49
C GLN A 218 11.83 9.87 73.36
N GLU A 219 12.87 10.46 72.76
CA GLU A 219 13.97 11.10 73.48
C GLU A 219 13.48 12.29 74.32
N THR A 220 12.53 13.07 73.79
CA THR A 220 11.89 14.15 74.57
C THR A 220 10.98 13.64 75.70
N GLU A 221 10.36 12.47 75.55
CA GLU A 221 9.60 11.83 76.63
C GLU A 221 10.53 11.27 77.70
N GLN A 222 11.63 10.62 77.31
CA GLN A 222 12.66 10.11 78.23
C GLN A 222 13.30 11.25 79.01
N THR A 223 13.77 12.30 78.34
CA THR A 223 14.35 13.47 79.03
C THR A 223 13.35 14.16 79.96
N ARG A 224 12.05 14.20 79.61
CA ARG A 224 11.01 14.68 80.54
C ARG A 224 10.85 13.77 81.76
N ALA A 225 10.88 12.45 81.58
CA ALA A 225 10.79 11.50 82.68
C ALA A 225 12.02 11.60 83.60
N GLU A 226 13.22 11.72 83.02
CA GLU A 226 14.47 11.92 83.76
C GLU A 226 14.44 13.23 84.57
N VAL A 227 14.08 14.35 83.94
CA VAL A 227 13.95 15.65 84.63
C VAL A 227 12.88 15.60 85.72
N ALA A 228 11.77 14.88 85.51
CA ALA A 228 10.74 14.71 86.54
C ALA A 228 11.27 13.91 87.74
N ILE A 229 12.03 12.84 87.50
CA ILE A 229 12.68 12.05 88.56
C ILE A 229 13.71 12.89 89.31
N GLU A 230 14.52 13.69 88.60
CA GLU A 230 15.48 14.59 89.24
C GLU A 230 14.79 15.67 90.07
N LEU A 231 13.69 16.25 89.58
CA LEU A 231 12.88 17.21 90.32
C LEU A 231 12.28 16.59 91.58
N ASP A 232 11.76 15.37 91.50
CA ASP A 232 11.18 14.68 92.65
C ASP A 232 12.25 14.27 93.67
N ARG A 233 13.45 13.87 93.22
CA ARG A 233 14.60 13.63 94.11
C ARG A 233 15.05 14.91 94.81
N ALA A 234 15.24 16.00 94.05
CA ALA A 234 15.62 17.29 94.60
C ALA A 234 14.59 17.76 95.64
N ARG A 235 13.29 17.60 95.38
CA ARG A 235 12.22 17.89 96.35
C ARG A 235 12.30 17.02 97.60
N ALA A 236 12.57 15.72 97.45
CA ALA A 236 12.65 14.80 98.58
C ALA A 236 13.89 15.07 99.46
N ASP A 237 15.03 15.39 98.85
CA ASP A 237 16.25 15.74 99.58
C ASP A 237 16.12 17.10 100.26
N LEU A 238 15.52 18.09 99.59
CA LEU A 238 15.18 19.38 100.20
C LEU A 238 14.19 19.22 101.38
N ALA A 239 13.20 18.34 101.25
CA ALA A 239 12.28 18.04 102.35
C ALA A 239 12.99 17.40 103.56
N LYS A 240 14.02 16.59 103.35
CA LYS A 240 14.84 16.05 104.44
C LYS A 240 15.73 17.12 105.06
N GLU A 241 16.38 17.96 104.26
CA GLU A 241 17.22 19.05 104.75
C GLU A 241 16.40 20.05 105.57
N THR A 242 15.19 20.40 105.12
CA THR A 242 14.28 21.29 105.86
C THR A 242 13.79 20.66 107.17
N GLU A 243 13.50 19.37 107.20
CA GLU A 243 13.12 18.67 108.43
C GLU A 243 14.31 18.56 109.40
N GLN A 244 15.51 18.26 108.88
CA GLN A 244 16.72 18.20 109.69
C GLN A 244 17.05 19.58 110.28
N ALA A 245 17.01 20.65 109.49
CA ALA A 245 17.20 22.01 109.96
C ALA A 245 16.17 22.42 111.02
N ARG A 246 14.91 21.95 110.90
CA ARG A 246 13.89 22.15 111.95
C ARG A 246 14.21 21.42 113.25
N ILE A 247 14.68 20.17 113.15
CA ILE A 247 15.08 19.36 114.32
C ILE A 247 16.28 20.01 115.02
N ASP A 248 17.30 20.39 114.26
CA ASP A 248 18.51 21.02 114.79
C ASP A 248 18.18 22.35 115.46
N LEU A 249 17.37 23.19 114.81
CA LEU A 249 16.89 24.45 115.38
C LEU A 249 16.04 24.24 116.64
N ALA A 250 15.16 23.24 116.66
CA ALA A 250 14.37 22.92 117.86
C ALA A 250 15.28 22.50 119.02
N ALA A 251 16.30 21.68 118.75
CA ALA A 251 17.28 21.28 119.75
C ALA A 251 18.09 22.48 120.27
N GLU A 252 18.54 23.38 119.40
CA GLU A 252 19.24 24.62 119.79
C GLU A 252 18.35 25.52 120.64
N THR A 253 17.08 25.69 120.29
CA THR A 253 16.14 26.51 121.09
C THR A 253 15.85 25.91 122.46
N GLU A 254 15.73 24.59 122.57
CA GLU A 254 15.54 23.91 123.86
C GLU A 254 16.81 23.99 124.72
N GLN A 255 17.99 23.82 124.10
CA GLN A 255 19.27 23.98 124.78
C GLN A 255 19.44 25.41 125.32
N ALA A 256 19.18 26.43 124.48
CA ALA A 256 19.22 27.83 124.89
C ALA A 256 18.22 28.14 126.03
N ARG A 257 17.04 27.50 126.02
CA ARG A 257 16.07 27.62 127.10
C ARG A 257 16.56 27.01 128.41
N LEU A 258 17.15 25.81 128.38
CA LEU A 258 17.71 25.14 129.55
C LEU A 258 18.89 25.94 130.14
N ASP A 259 19.75 26.48 129.28
CA ASP A 259 20.86 27.34 129.70
C ASP A 259 20.35 28.62 130.37
N LEU A 260 19.31 29.25 129.84
CA LEU A 260 18.67 30.42 130.45
C LEU A 260 17.98 30.08 131.79
N GLU A 261 17.31 28.94 131.89
CA GLU A 261 16.71 28.47 133.16
C GLU A 261 17.80 28.21 134.22
N ARG A 262 18.96 27.67 133.83
CA ARG A 262 20.11 27.52 134.74
C ARG A 262 20.67 28.86 135.18
N GLU A 263 20.96 29.78 134.26
CA GLU A 263 21.49 31.11 134.58
C GLU A 263 20.54 31.89 135.51
N THR A 264 19.23 31.81 135.26
CA THR A 264 18.24 32.46 136.14
C THR A 264 18.15 31.81 137.52
N ALA A 265 18.33 30.50 137.64
CA ALA A 265 18.40 29.80 138.92
C ALA A 265 19.68 30.16 139.71
N GLU A 266 20.83 30.22 139.03
CA GLU A 266 22.10 30.65 139.62
C GLU A 266 22.04 32.09 140.10
N ALA A 267 21.46 32.99 139.29
CA ALA A 267 21.24 34.39 139.68
C ALA A 267 20.31 34.51 140.91
N ARG A 268 19.25 33.69 140.99
CA ARG A 268 18.36 33.67 142.17
C ARG A 268 19.07 33.14 143.42
N ALA A 269 19.84 32.07 143.29
CA ALA A 269 20.61 31.51 144.40
C ALA A 269 21.67 32.50 144.92
N ALA A 270 22.33 33.25 144.03
CA ALA A 270 23.26 34.30 144.41
C ALA A 270 22.57 35.45 145.19
N ILE A 271 21.39 35.88 144.73
CA ILE A 271 20.58 36.89 145.43
C ILE A 271 20.14 36.39 146.81
N ASP A 272 19.67 35.15 146.92
CA ASP A 272 19.23 34.57 148.20
C ASP A 272 20.41 34.45 149.19
N ALA A 273 21.60 34.09 148.71
CA ALA A 273 22.82 34.07 149.53
C ALA A 273 23.22 35.47 150.04
N GLU A 274 23.12 36.49 149.18
CA GLU A 274 23.39 37.89 149.58
C GLU A 274 22.37 38.38 150.62
N ILE A 275 21.09 37.99 150.50
CA ILE A 275 20.04 38.32 151.48
C ILE A 275 20.34 37.66 152.84
N GLU A 276 20.73 36.39 152.85
CA GLU A 276 21.06 35.67 154.09
C GLU A 276 22.32 36.22 154.76
N GLU A 277 23.36 36.57 153.99
CA GLU A 277 24.55 37.26 154.52
C GLU A 277 24.18 38.61 155.15
N ARG A 278 23.33 39.40 154.49
CA ARG A 278 22.83 40.68 155.02
C ARG A 278 21.97 40.49 156.27
N ARG A 279 21.17 39.42 156.37
CA ARG A 279 20.38 39.10 157.57
C ARG A 279 21.28 38.67 158.74
N ALA A 280 22.29 37.85 158.49
CA ALA A 280 23.25 37.41 159.51
C ALA A 280 24.06 38.59 160.07
N ALA A 281 24.50 39.51 159.21
CA ALA A 281 25.15 40.75 159.63
C ALA A 281 24.23 41.61 160.53
N LEU A 282 22.94 41.73 160.18
CA LEU A 282 21.97 42.49 160.96
C LEU A 282 21.68 41.87 162.35
N VAL A 283 21.66 40.54 162.45
CA VAL A 283 21.48 39.83 163.72
C VAL A 283 22.69 40.05 164.64
N HIS A 284 23.90 40.02 164.08
CA HIS A 284 25.13 40.28 164.83
C HIS A 284 25.19 41.73 165.35
N GLU A 285 24.74 42.71 164.56
CA GLU A 285 24.64 44.12 164.98
C GLU A 285 23.60 44.31 166.12
N LEU A 286 22.48 43.56 166.09
CA LEU A 286 21.45 43.61 167.14
C LEU A 286 21.87 42.91 168.45
N GLU A 287 22.69 41.86 168.37
CA GLU A 287 23.27 41.21 169.56
C GLU A 287 24.33 42.08 170.24
N GLN A 288 25.18 42.77 169.47
CA GLN A 288 26.14 43.74 170.01
C GLN A 288 25.42 44.93 170.69
N ALA A 289 24.35 45.44 170.08
CA ALA A 289 23.53 46.50 170.68
C ALA A 289 22.81 46.08 171.97
N ARG A 290 22.52 44.78 172.17
CA ARG A 290 21.94 44.25 173.42
C ARG A 290 22.96 44.05 174.54
N THR A 291 24.18 43.59 174.21
CA THR A 291 25.26 43.44 175.20
C THR A 291 25.79 44.76 175.74
N ASP A 292 25.69 45.83 174.96
CA ASP A 292 26.07 47.17 175.38
C ASP A 292 24.99 47.82 176.26
N LEU A 293 23.69 47.51 176.04
CA LEU A 293 22.58 48.03 176.84
C LEU A 293 22.46 47.37 178.24
N ASP A 294 22.80 46.08 178.37
CA ASP A 294 22.76 45.37 179.66
C ASP A 294 23.92 45.76 180.61
N ARG A 295 25.02 46.33 180.11
CA ARG A 295 26.11 46.87 180.95
C ARG A 295 25.81 48.25 181.52
N GLU A 296 24.97 49.06 180.88
CA GLU A 296 24.69 50.43 181.32
C GLU A 296 23.58 50.54 182.39
N LEU A 297 22.75 49.51 182.58
CA LEU A 297 21.63 49.50 183.53
C LEU A 297 21.96 49.01 184.96
N ALA A 298 23.17 48.52 185.22
CA ALA A 298 23.59 48.04 186.55
C ALA A 298 24.41 49.05 187.37
N GLY A 299 24.93 50.13 186.76
CA GLY A 299 25.86 51.05 187.43
C GLY A 299 25.26 52.37 187.94
N SER A 300 24.09 52.77 187.45
CA SER A 300 23.53 54.12 187.68
C SER A 300 22.32 54.13 188.60
N ARG A 301 22.46 53.58 189.82
CA ARG A 301 21.46 53.71 190.90
C ARG A 301 22.02 54.02 192.31
N ALA A 302 23.22 54.60 192.44
CA ALA A 302 23.70 55.04 193.76
C ALA A 302 24.03 56.55 193.91
N ASP A 303 24.70 57.25 192.99
CA ASP A 303 25.08 58.67 193.23
C ASP A 303 25.08 59.44 191.91
N LEU A 304 24.07 60.26 191.57
CA LEU A 304 23.75 61.59 192.08
C LEU A 304 24.95 62.55 192.21
N ALA A 305 24.82 63.65 191.46
CA ALA A 305 25.39 64.96 191.76
C ALA A 305 26.90 65.17 191.56
N LEU A 306 27.35 65.19 190.30
CA LEU A 306 28.31 66.20 189.84
C LEU A 306 28.37 66.19 188.31
N GLN A 307 28.36 67.38 187.71
CA GLN A 307 28.95 67.63 186.38
C GLN A 307 28.20 66.97 185.21
N LYS A 308 27.16 67.61 184.64
CA LYS A 308 27.19 68.93 184.00
C LYS A 308 28.24 68.98 182.86
N GLU A 309 27.72 69.37 181.71
CA GLU A 309 28.42 70.06 180.63
C GLU A 309 29.18 69.22 179.59
N GLN A 310 28.62 69.27 178.37
CA GLN A 310 29.31 69.25 177.08
C GLN A 310 30.05 67.96 176.68
N ALA A 311 29.75 67.35 175.53
CA ALA A 311 29.31 67.92 174.25
C ALA A 311 28.34 66.92 173.58
N LYS A 312 27.19 67.28 173.00
CA LYS A 312 26.93 68.16 171.84
C LYS A 312 27.76 67.79 170.60
N VAL A 313 27.07 67.26 169.58
CA VAL A 313 27.43 67.26 168.15
C VAL A 313 28.53 66.22 167.83
N ASP A 314 28.27 65.09 167.16
CA ASP A 314 27.82 64.99 165.77
C ASP A 314 27.48 63.54 165.36
N LEU A 315 26.75 63.42 164.24
CA LEU A 315 26.27 62.23 163.52
C LEU A 315 25.06 61.52 164.17
N GLN A 316 23.82 61.73 163.74
CA GLN A 316 23.31 62.04 162.40
C GLN A 316 23.62 60.98 161.33
N ARG A 317 22.52 60.43 160.81
CA ARG A 317 22.29 59.89 159.45
C ARG A 317 22.73 58.46 159.17
N GLU A 318 21.75 57.54 159.16
CA GLU A 318 21.50 56.55 158.08
C GLU A 318 20.53 55.42 158.50
N ALA A 319 19.23 55.67 158.69
CA ALA A 319 18.31 54.54 158.96
C ALA A 319 16.86 54.66 158.48
N GLU A 320 16.49 55.67 157.68
CA GLU A 320 15.12 55.72 157.11
C GLU A 320 15.09 55.96 155.59
N ALA A 321 16.25 56.06 154.92
CA ALA A 321 16.37 56.31 153.48
C ALA A 321 16.67 55.06 152.61
N ALA A 322 16.81 53.86 153.18
CA ALA A 322 17.28 52.66 152.46
C ALA A 322 16.17 51.68 152.00
N ARG A 323 14.92 51.83 152.46
CA ARG A 323 13.86 50.84 152.17
C ARG A 323 13.04 51.09 150.88
N LEU A 324 13.06 52.29 150.31
CA LEU A 324 12.30 52.62 149.08
C LEU A 324 13.16 52.64 147.79
N LYS A 325 14.49 52.69 147.90
CA LYS A 325 15.41 52.64 146.73
C LYS A 325 15.69 51.21 146.26
N LEU A 326 15.78 50.23 147.18
CA LEU A 326 16.08 48.84 146.84
C LEU A 326 14.95 48.14 146.06
N GLN A 327 13.69 48.53 146.30
CA GLN A 327 12.53 48.00 145.58
C GLN A 327 12.42 48.57 144.15
N HIS A 328 12.80 49.84 143.96
CA HIS A 328 12.82 50.46 142.62
C HIS A 328 14.01 50.00 141.75
N GLU A 329 15.15 49.62 142.32
CA GLU A 329 16.26 49.05 141.55
C GLU A 329 16.02 47.59 141.13
N LEU A 330 15.35 46.79 141.97
CA LEU A 330 14.94 45.42 141.61
C LEU A 330 13.88 45.38 140.50
N ASP A 331 12.90 46.29 140.51
CA ASP A 331 11.90 46.37 139.44
C ASP A 331 12.50 46.93 138.13
N ARG A 332 13.50 47.82 138.21
CA ARG A 332 14.20 48.37 137.03
C ARG A 332 15.10 47.33 136.35
N ILE A 333 15.78 46.47 137.13
CA ILE A 333 16.61 45.37 136.58
C ILE A 333 15.72 44.28 135.97
N ARG A 334 14.59 43.95 136.61
CA ARG A 334 13.62 42.98 136.05
C ARG A 334 12.95 43.48 134.77
N ALA A 335 12.58 44.76 134.70
CA ALA A 335 12.02 45.35 133.48
C ALA A 335 13.06 45.42 132.34
N LYS A 336 14.33 45.68 132.66
CA LYS A 336 15.41 45.70 131.66
C LYS A 336 15.71 44.31 131.10
N HIS A 337 15.85 43.29 131.95
CA HIS A 337 16.08 41.92 131.49
C HIS A 337 14.87 41.30 130.76
N ALA A 338 13.64 41.68 131.11
CA ALA A 338 12.46 41.29 130.34
C ALA A 338 12.46 41.93 128.94
N ALA A 339 12.80 43.22 128.84
CA ALA A 339 12.94 43.89 127.56
C ALA A 339 14.07 43.33 126.69
N ASP A 340 15.22 42.99 127.30
CA ASP A 340 16.36 42.39 126.57
C ASP A 340 16.00 40.97 126.06
N LEU A 341 15.25 40.17 126.83
CA LEU A 341 14.76 38.84 126.40
C LEU A 341 13.68 38.93 125.30
N ASP A 342 12.77 39.90 125.39
CA ASP A 342 11.76 40.12 124.35
C ASP A 342 12.41 40.65 123.06
N GLN A 343 13.48 41.45 123.18
CA GLN A 343 14.26 41.91 122.03
C GLN A 343 15.03 40.77 121.36
N MET A 344 15.72 39.90 122.13
CA MET A 344 16.39 38.72 121.58
C MET A 344 15.41 37.73 120.92
N ARG A 345 14.19 37.58 121.47
CA ARG A 345 13.13 36.76 120.84
C ARG A 345 12.59 37.37 119.55
N ALA A 346 12.46 38.69 119.49
CA ALA A 346 12.04 39.40 118.29
C ALA A 346 13.11 39.32 117.19
N ASP A 347 14.38 39.48 117.55
CA ASP A 347 15.51 39.40 116.61
C ASP A 347 15.64 37.96 116.04
N LEU A 348 15.53 36.93 116.88
CA LEU A 348 15.55 35.53 116.43
C LEU A 348 14.33 35.17 115.55
N ALA A 349 13.15 35.72 115.87
CA ALA A 349 11.95 35.50 115.04
C ALA A 349 12.08 36.16 113.66
N LEU A 350 12.69 37.35 113.59
CA LEU A 350 12.98 38.03 112.33
C LEU A 350 14.01 37.25 111.50
N GLU A 351 15.04 36.70 112.13
CA GLU A 351 16.06 35.88 111.47
C GLU A 351 15.47 34.57 110.92
N GLN A 352 14.54 33.94 111.65
CA GLN A 352 13.79 32.78 111.15
C GLN A 352 12.85 33.12 109.99
N GLU A 353 12.22 34.29 110.01
CA GLU A 353 11.35 34.74 108.91
C GLU A 353 12.16 35.08 107.66
N GLN A 354 13.32 35.72 107.82
CA GLN A 354 14.24 36.02 106.72
C GLN A 354 14.83 34.73 106.11
N ALA A 355 15.31 33.79 106.93
CA ALA A 355 15.83 32.52 106.42
C ALA A 355 14.78 31.70 105.66
N ARG A 356 13.50 31.75 106.08
CA ARG A 356 12.40 31.12 105.35
C ARG A 356 12.09 31.83 104.04
N ALA A 357 12.06 33.16 104.05
CA ALA A 357 11.77 33.95 102.85
C ALA A 357 12.86 33.79 101.77
N ASP A 358 14.13 33.78 102.17
CA ASP A 358 15.26 33.58 101.25
C ASP A 358 15.25 32.17 100.66
N PHE A 359 14.92 31.16 101.47
CA PHE A 359 14.86 29.77 101.02
C PHE A 359 13.66 29.49 100.09
N ASP A 360 12.48 30.04 100.41
CA ASP A 360 11.31 29.95 99.54
C ASP A 360 11.57 30.65 98.19
N ALA A 361 12.32 31.76 98.21
CA ALA A 361 12.75 32.44 96.99
C ALA A 361 13.70 31.58 96.15
N GLU A 362 14.72 30.94 96.73
CA GLU A 362 15.64 30.05 95.99
C GLU A 362 14.94 28.81 95.39
N SER A 363 13.99 28.23 96.13
CA SER A 363 13.17 27.11 95.63
C SER A 363 12.29 27.53 94.44
N GLU A 364 11.63 28.69 94.52
CA GLU A 364 10.79 29.16 93.43
C GLU A 364 11.63 29.60 92.22
N GLN A 365 12.82 30.18 92.45
CA GLN A 365 13.79 30.53 91.40
C GLN A 365 14.23 29.28 90.62
N SER A 366 14.62 28.20 91.33
CA SER A 366 15.01 26.93 90.73
C SER A 366 13.88 26.29 89.91
N ARG A 367 12.64 26.43 90.39
CA ARG A 367 11.44 25.94 89.69
C ARG A 367 11.14 26.72 88.42
N ILE A 368 11.30 28.03 88.45
CA ILE A 368 11.17 28.93 87.29
C ILE A 368 12.24 28.60 86.25
N ASP A 369 13.49 28.37 86.67
CA ASP A 369 14.60 28.05 85.75
C ASP A 369 14.38 26.71 85.03
N LEU A 370 13.93 25.68 85.75
CA LEU A 370 13.57 24.37 85.17
C LEU A 370 12.37 24.46 84.23
N ASP A 371 11.32 25.23 84.56
CA ASP A 371 10.17 25.44 83.66
C ASP A 371 10.54 26.23 82.40
N ASN A 372 11.43 27.22 82.54
CA ASN A 372 12.00 27.96 81.42
C ASN A 372 12.82 27.03 80.50
N GLN A 373 13.63 26.12 81.05
CA GLN A 373 14.38 25.12 80.27
C GLN A 373 13.44 24.14 79.55
N LEU A 374 12.40 23.63 80.21
CA LEU A 374 11.39 22.76 79.59
C LEU A 374 10.64 23.49 78.47
N THR A 375 10.32 24.77 78.67
CA THR A 375 9.65 25.61 77.67
C THR A 375 10.55 25.90 76.48
N ALA A 376 11.85 26.14 76.71
CA ALA A 376 12.85 26.32 75.67
C ALA A 376 13.02 25.03 74.83
N MET A 377 13.14 23.86 75.49
CA MET A 377 13.18 22.55 74.83
C MET A 377 11.92 22.32 73.98
N ARG A 378 10.72 22.56 74.53
CA ARG A 378 9.45 22.44 73.80
C ARG A 378 9.41 23.32 72.55
N LYS A 379 9.84 24.58 72.65
CA LYS A 379 9.91 25.51 71.50
C LYS A 379 10.88 25.00 70.44
N LYS A 380 12.04 24.48 70.84
CA LYS A 380 13.04 23.94 69.90
C LYS A 380 12.52 22.70 69.18
N THR A 381 11.93 21.74 69.89
CA THR A 381 11.33 20.53 69.29
C THR A 381 10.17 20.86 68.38
N THR A 382 9.26 21.77 68.78
CA THR A 382 8.15 22.19 67.89
C THR A 382 8.66 22.93 66.65
N HIS A 383 9.74 23.70 66.76
CA HIS A 383 10.36 24.32 65.60
C HIS A 383 10.95 23.28 64.64
N GLU A 384 11.67 22.27 65.16
CA GLU A 384 12.23 21.18 64.36
C GLU A 384 11.14 20.30 63.70
N VAL A 385 10.07 19.96 64.42
CA VAL A 385 8.93 19.24 63.85
C VAL A 385 8.25 20.04 62.74
N ASN A 386 8.05 21.35 62.94
CA ASN A 386 7.47 22.22 61.91
C ASN A 386 8.40 22.39 60.71
N ARG A 387 9.72 22.43 60.93
CA ARG A 387 10.72 22.44 59.87
C ARG A 387 10.66 21.16 59.03
N MET A 388 10.68 19.99 59.67
CA MET A 388 10.56 18.70 58.98
C MET A 388 9.23 18.58 58.21
N ARG A 389 8.12 19.08 58.77
CA ARG A 389 6.84 19.15 58.03
C ARG A 389 6.93 19.96 56.75
N ARG A 390 7.56 21.14 56.81
CA ARG A 390 7.76 21.99 55.62
C ARG A 390 8.70 21.34 54.60
N GLU A 391 9.73 20.64 55.05
CA GLU A 391 10.63 19.88 54.19
C GLU A 391 9.87 18.74 53.48
N ILE A 392 9.00 18.01 54.18
CA ILE A 392 8.12 16.99 53.59
C ILE A 392 7.12 17.59 52.59
N GLU A 393 6.46 18.69 52.93
CA GLU A 393 5.53 19.38 52.01
C GLU A 393 6.24 19.87 50.75
N LYS A 394 7.44 20.42 50.90
CA LYS A 394 8.25 20.87 49.77
C LYS A 394 8.68 19.70 48.88
N ALA A 395 9.17 18.60 49.48
CA ALA A 395 9.50 17.39 48.75
C ALA A 395 8.29 16.82 47.98
N HIS A 396 7.08 16.86 48.57
CA HIS A 396 5.86 16.47 47.89
C HIS A 396 5.52 17.35 46.69
N LEU A 397 5.59 18.67 46.84
CA LEU A 397 5.33 19.61 45.74
C LEU A 397 6.35 19.46 44.61
N ASP A 398 7.63 19.32 44.95
CA ASP A 398 8.69 19.12 43.97
C ASP A 398 8.47 17.81 43.20
N LEU A 399 8.12 16.71 43.90
CA LEU A 399 7.79 15.41 43.31
C LEU A 399 6.55 15.45 42.40
N GLU A 400 5.51 16.17 42.81
CA GLU A 400 4.30 16.32 42.01
C GLU A 400 4.60 17.09 40.72
N SER A 401 5.45 18.12 40.80
CA SER A 401 5.96 18.84 39.63
C SER A 401 6.79 17.94 38.71
N GLU A 402 7.67 17.10 39.26
CA GLU A 402 8.48 16.15 38.49
C GLU A 402 7.60 15.09 37.81
N LEU A 403 6.59 14.56 38.50
CA LEU A 403 5.64 13.61 37.91
C LEU A 403 4.81 14.24 36.79
N THR A 404 4.38 15.50 36.94
CA THR A 404 3.66 16.21 35.86
C THR A 404 4.55 16.45 34.65
N THR A 405 5.76 16.99 34.84
CA THR A 405 6.70 17.22 33.73
C THR A 405 7.10 15.93 33.03
N LYS A 406 7.32 14.83 33.78
CA LYS A 406 7.63 13.52 33.17
C LYS A 406 6.44 12.91 32.44
N ARG A 407 5.21 13.13 32.90
CA ARG A 407 4.00 12.73 32.17
C ARG A 407 3.86 13.52 30.87
N ASP A 408 4.03 14.83 30.92
CA ASP A 408 3.97 15.70 29.74
C ASP A 408 5.06 15.34 28.73
N GLU A 409 6.30 15.06 29.18
CA GLU A 409 7.39 14.57 28.32
C GLU A 409 7.03 13.24 27.65
N ALA A 410 6.51 12.27 28.41
CA ALA A 410 6.13 10.96 27.86
C ALA A 410 4.95 11.05 26.88
N GLU A 411 3.98 11.94 27.15
CA GLU A 411 2.87 12.22 26.23
C GLU A 411 3.37 12.89 24.94
N GLN A 412 4.30 13.84 25.04
CA GLN A 412 4.93 14.47 23.87
C GLN A 412 5.73 13.47 23.03
N GLU A 413 6.52 12.59 23.67
CA GLU A 413 7.26 11.53 22.96
C GLU A 413 6.31 10.58 22.22
N LEU A 414 5.22 10.13 22.87
CA LEU A 414 4.21 9.29 22.24
C LEU A 414 3.50 10.01 21.08
N LEU A 415 3.21 11.31 21.23
CA LEU A 415 2.59 12.11 20.19
C LEU A 415 3.53 12.28 18.99
N ALA A 416 4.81 12.54 19.22
CA ALA A 416 5.83 12.66 18.18
C ALA A 416 6.01 11.32 17.42
N ALA A 417 6.13 10.20 18.13
CA ALA A 417 6.21 8.88 17.53
C ALA A 417 4.94 8.54 16.72
N HIS A 418 3.76 8.92 17.22
CA HIS A 418 2.51 8.75 16.48
C HIS A 418 2.49 9.59 15.20
N GLN A 419 2.88 10.87 15.28
CA GLN A 419 2.97 11.76 14.11
C GLN A 419 3.95 11.22 13.07
N GLU A 420 5.10 10.70 13.49
CA GLU A 420 6.08 10.10 12.60
C GLU A 420 5.52 8.84 11.91
N ALA A 421 4.88 7.93 12.66
CA ALA A 421 4.22 6.75 12.09
C ALA A 421 3.09 7.13 11.11
N VAL A 422 2.32 8.18 11.40
CA VAL A 422 1.30 8.71 10.48
C VAL A 422 1.94 9.28 9.23
N ALA A 423 3.03 10.05 9.35
CA ALA A 423 3.74 10.60 8.19
C ALA A 423 4.33 9.51 7.30
N GLN A 424 4.94 8.47 7.89
CA GLN A 424 5.46 7.32 7.15
C GLN A 424 4.33 6.57 6.42
N THR A 425 3.23 6.24 7.11
CA THR A 425 2.09 5.57 6.48
C THR A 425 1.44 6.40 5.38
N GLN A 426 1.33 7.72 5.55
CA GLN A 426 0.85 8.62 4.50
C GLN A 426 1.77 8.63 3.28
N LYS A 427 3.10 8.64 3.49
CA LYS A 427 4.07 8.56 2.40
C LYS A 427 3.93 7.26 1.62
N PHE A 428 3.88 6.11 2.30
CA PHE A 428 3.67 4.81 1.65
C PHE A 428 2.35 4.75 0.87
N LEU A 429 1.26 5.31 1.42
CA LEU A 429 -0.01 5.40 0.71
C LEU A 429 0.07 6.31 -0.52
N ALA A 430 0.81 7.42 -0.44
CA ALA A 430 1.02 8.31 -1.58
C ALA A 430 1.82 7.62 -2.69
N ASP A 431 2.92 6.94 -2.34
CA ASP A 431 3.76 6.20 -3.27
C ASP A 431 2.98 5.07 -3.96
N ALA A 432 2.22 4.27 -3.19
CA ALA A 432 1.37 3.21 -3.73
C ALA A 432 0.24 3.74 -4.64
N ASN A 433 -0.35 4.90 -4.30
CA ASN A 433 -1.34 5.54 -5.16
C ASN A 433 -0.73 6.08 -6.46
N ALA A 434 0.51 6.58 -6.42
CA ALA A 434 1.24 7.02 -7.60
C ALA A 434 1.55 5.84 -8.54
N GLU A 435 2.03 4.71 -8.00
CA GLU A 435 2.27 3.49 -8.78
C GLU A 435 0.97 2.95 -9.39
N LEU A 436 -0.13 2.95 -8.64
CA LEU A 436 -1.44 2.54 -9.15
C LEU A 436 -1.90 3.47 -10.28
N ALA A 437 -1.72 4.78 -10.13
CA ALA A 437 -2.07 5.75 -11.16
C ALA A 437 -1.24 5.54 -12.44
N GLU A 438 0.06 5.24 -12.30
CA GLU A 438 0.94 4.92 -13.43
C GLU A 438 0.51 3.63 -14.14
N ALA A 439 0.19 2.58 -13.38
CA ALA A 439 -0.33 1.32 -13.94
C ALA A 439 -1.63 1.56 -14.71
N VAL A 440 -2.57 2.32 -14.15
CA VAL A 440 -3.82 2.70 -14.83
C VAL A 440 -3.54 3.50 -16.11
N ALA A 441 -2.64 4.49 -16.05
CA ALA A 441 -2.27 5.29 -17.22
C ALA A 441 -1.65 4.44 -18.34
N ARG A 442 -0.76 3.48 -18.01
CA ARG A 442 -0.18 2.54 -18.98
C ARG A 442 -1.26 1.66 -19.63
N THR A 443 -2.22 1.15 -18.85
CA THR A 443 -3.33 0.37 -19.42
C THR A 443 -4.25 1.21 -20.31
N ALA A 444 -4.47 2.48 -19.97
CA ALA A 444 -5.27 3.40 -20.79
C ALA A 444 -4.57 3.72 -22.12
N ALA A 445 -3.26 4.03 -22.08
CA ALA A 445 -2.46 4.30 -23.27
C ALA A 445 -2.41 3.08 -24.20
N SER A 446 -2.25 1.88 -23.66
CA SER A 446 -2.27 0.64 -24.46
C SER A 446 -3.64 0.40 -25.12
N ARG A 447 -4.76 0.71 -24.44
CA ARG A 447 -6.09 0.62 -25.07
C ARG A 447 -6.25 1.62 -26.21
N GLU A 448 -5.83 2.86 -26.00
CA GLU A 448 -5.90 3.89 -27.04
C GLU A 448 -5.06 3.50 -28.26
N GLU A 449 -3.87 2.91 -28.04
CA GLU A 449 -3.04 2.38 -29.12
C GLU A 449 -3.70 1.21 -29.86
N ALA A 450 -4.36 0.30 -29.13
CA ALA A 450 -5.11 -0.81 -29.71
C ALA A 450 -6.30 -0.31 -30.57
N GLU A 451 -7.10 0.63 -30.07
CA GLU A 451 -8.20 1.25 -30.83
C GLU A 451 -7.69 1.98 -32.08
N ARG A 452 -6.53 2.65 -31.96
CA ARG A 452 -5.89 3.33 -33.10
C ARG A 452 -5.41 2.32 -34.16
N LEU A 453 -4.83 1.19 -33.75
CA LEU A 453 -4.41 0.11 -34.64
C LEU A 453 -5.63 -0.53 -35.33
N GLU A 454 -6.71 -0.81 -34.59
CA GLU A 454 -7.95 -1.34 -35.14
C GLU A 454 -8.55 -0.41 -36.21
N SER A 455 -8.62 0.88 -35.91
CA SER A 455 -9.12 1.90 -36.85
C SER A 455 -8.25 2.00 -38.12
N LYS A 456 -6.92 2.01 -37.96
CA LYS A 456 -5.99 1.99 -39.10
C LYS A 456 -6.20 0.77 -39.97
N VAL A 457 -6.30 -0.41 -39.38
CA VAL A 457 -6.47 -1.65 -40.15
C VAL A 457 -7.83 -1.72 -40.82
N ARG A 458 -8.93 -1.31 -40.17
CA ARG A 458 -10.22 -1.16 -40.85
C ARG A 458 -10.13 -0.25 -42.08
N THR A 459 -9.38 0.85 -41.97
CA THR A 459 -9.17 1.78 -43.08
C THR A 459 -8.34 1.15 -44.21
N GLU A 460 -7.29 0.40 -43.89
CA GLU A 460 -6.48 -0.29 -44.91
C GLU A 460 -7.26 -1.43 -45.59
N ILE A 461 -8.08 -2.21 -44.86
CA ILE A 461 -8.99 -3.20 -45.47
C ILE A 461 -9.92 -2.54 -46.48
N ALA A 462 -10.52 -1.40 -46.10
CA ALA A 462 -11.42 -0.67 -46.99
C ALA A 462 -10.69 -0.26 -48.27
N LYS A 463 -9.47 0.30 -48.17
CA LYS A 463 -8.64 0.64 -49.32
C LYS A 463 -8.28 -0.56 -50.20
N VAL A 464 -7.86 -1.68 -49.59
CA VAL A 464 -7.50 -2.90 -50.34
C VAL A 464 -8.72 -3.46 -51.05
N ARG A 465 -9.88 -3.46 -50.39
CA ARG A 465 -11.16 -3.87 -51.00
C ARG A 465 -11.53 -2.96 -52.16
N ASP A 466 -11.54 -1.65 -51.97
CA ASP A 466 -11.90 -0.69 -53.02
C ASP A 466 -10.97 -0.83 -54.22
N LYS A 467 -9.66 -1.00 -53.98
CA LYS A 467 -8.66 -1.25 -55.03
C LYS A 467 -8.91 -2.57 -55.76
N ALA A 468 -9.22 -3.66 -55.05
CA ALA A 468 -9.53 -4.95 -55.65
C ALA A 468 -10.82 -4.89 -56.49
N ASP A 469 -11.84 -4.17 -56.01
CA ASP A 469 -13.10 -3.96 -56.72
C ASP A 469 -12.87 -3.13 -58.01
N ASP A 470 -12.03 -2.09 -57.95
CA ASP A 470 -11.65 -1.28 -59.11
C ASP A 470 -10.82 -2.08 -60.14
N GLU A 471 -9.81 -2.83 -59.70
CA GLU A 471 -9.02 -3.72 -60.58
C GLU A 471 -9.90 -4.78 -61.25
N ALA A 472 -10.86 -5.36 -60.52
CA ALA A 472 -11.81 -6.31 -61.08
C ALA A 472 -12.70 -5.65 -62.15
N ARG A 473 -13.19 -4.43 -61.90
CA ARG A 473 -13.98 -3.65 -62.88
C ARG A 473 -13.19 -3.34 -64.14
N GLU A 474 -11.94 -2.91 -64.00
CA GLU A 474 -11.05 -2.63 -65.14
C GLU A 474 -10.81 -3.88 -65.98
N ARG A 475 -10.53 -5.03 -65.36
CA ARG A 475 -10.33 -6.29 -66.08
C ARG A 475 -11.59 -6.76 -66.81
N ILE A 476 -12.76 -6.63 -66.19
CA ILE A 476 -14.04 -6.97 -66.83
C ILE A 476 -14.30 -6.04 -68.02
N ALA A 477 -14.06 -4.74 -67.86
CA ALA A 477 -14.21 -3.77 -68.95
C ALA A 477 -13.26 -4.10 -70.12
N ALA A 478 -11.98 -4.37 -69.82
CA ALA A 478 -10.99 -4.76 -70.82
C ALA A 478 -11.36 -6.05 -71.55
N ALA A 479 -11.85 -7.08 -70.83
CA ALA A 479 -12.32 -8.33 -71.42
C ALA A 479 -13.54 -8.11 -72.34
N HIS A 480 -14.51 -7.30 -71.92
CA HIS A 480 -15.65 -6.93 -72.76
C HIS A 480 -15.25 -6.14 -74.00
N ASP A 481 -14.33 -5.19 -73.88
CA ASP A 481 -13.85 -4.41 -75.02
C ASP A 481 -13.07 -5.29 -76.01
N GLN A 482 -12.27 -6.22 -75.52
CA GLN A 482 -11.58 -7.20 -76.36
C GLN A 482 -12.57 -8.13 -77.06
N ALA A 483 -13.58 -8.65 -76.35
CA ALA A 483 -14.62 -9.48 -76.96
C ALA A 483 -15.41 -8.70 -78.03
N ARG A 484 -15.75 -7.44 -77.78
CA ARG A 484 -16.41 -6.56 -78.77
C ARG A 484 -15.55 -6.34 -80.00
N LYS A 485 -14.24 -6.10 -79.84
CA LYS A 485 -13.30 -5.96 -80.96
C LYS A 485 -13.23 -7.24 -81.79
N LEU A 486 -13.07 -8.41 -81.14
CA LEU A 486 -13.03 -9.69 -81.85
C LEU A 486 -14.32 -9.96 -82.63
N ILE A 487 -15.49 -9.65 -82.05
CA ILE A 487 -16.78 -9.79 -82.74
C ILE A 487 -16.89 -8.81 -83.92
N ALA A 488 -16.47 -7.56 -83.74
CA ALA A 488 -16.50 -6.56 -84.81
C ALA A 488 -15.57 -6.94 -85.98
N ASP A 489 -14.34 -7.36 -85.69
CA ASP A 489 -13.36 -7.80 -86.69
C ASP A 489 -13.86 -9.06 -87.43
N ALA A 490 -14.50 -9.98 -86.70
CA ALA A 490 -15.14 -11.15 -87.27
C ALA A 490 -16.28 -10.74 -88.21
N GLU A 491 -17.23 -9.92 -87.76
CA GLU A 491 -18.36 -9.46 -88.57
C GLU A 491 -17.90 -8.70 -89.83
N GLU A 492 -16.86 -7.87 -89.73
CA GLU A 492 -16.28 -7.17 -90.87
C GLU A 492 -15.73 -8.16 -91.90
N ARG A 493 -14.95 -9.15 -91.45
CA ARG A 493 -14.40 -10.20 -92.31
C ARG A 493 -15.49 -11.05 -92.95
N THR A 494 -16.50 -11.46 -92.17
CA THR A 494 -17.66 -12.23 -92.67
C THR A 494 -18.41 -11.44 -93.74
N ARG A 495 -18.70 -10.15 -93.49
CA ARG A 495 -19.37 -9.28 -94.47
C ARG A 495 -18.56 -9.11 -95.75
N ALA A 496 -17.24 -8.92 -95.64
CA ALA A 496 -16.37 -8.79 -96.80
C ALA A 496 -16.35 -10.08 -97.66
N LEU A 497 -16.30 -11.25 -97.03
CA LEU A 497 -16.33 -12.54 -97.73
C LEU A 497 -17.67 -12.79 -98.42
N VAL A 498 -18.78 -12.47 -97.75
CA VAL A 498 -20.13 -12.59 -98.34
C VAL A 498 -20.30 -11.62 -99.51
N ALA A 499 -19.86 -10.36 -99.36
CA ALA A 499 -19.92 -9.37 -100.43
C ALA A 499 -19.09 -9.81 -101.66
N ASP A 500 -17.85 -10.28 -101.49
CA ASP A 500 -17.03 -10.80 -102.60
C ASP A 500 -17.70 -12.00 -103.29
N ALA A 501 -18.34 -12.90 -102.54
CA ALA A 501 -19.08 -14.02 -103.13
C ALA A 501 -20.34 -13.57 -103.90
N GLU A 502 -21.08 -12.59 -103.38
CA GLU A 502 -22.26 -12.01 -104.04
C GLU A 502 -21.87 -11.24 -105.30
N ASP A 503 -20.79 -10.46 -105.25
CA ASP A 503 -20.25 -9.73 -106.39
C ASP A 503 -19.83 -10.68 -107.51
N ARG A 504 -19.06 -11.74 -107.19
CA ARG A 504 -18.69 -12.79 -108.17
C ARG A 504 -19.92 -13.46 -108.77
N LEU A 505 -20.93 -13.77 -107.96
CA LEU A 505 -22.16 -14.38 -108.43
C LEU A 505 -22.94 -13.43 -109.35
N SER A 506 -23.00 -12.14 -109.01
CA SER A 506 -23.62 -11.11 -109.84
C SER A 506 -22.90 -10.96 -111.18
N GLN A 507 -21.56 -10.99 -111.17
CA GLN A 507 -20.74 -10.92 -112.37
C GLN A 507 -20.99 -12.13 -113.28
N ILE A 508 -21.04 -13.35 -112.74
CA ILE A 508 -21.37 -14.56 -113.51
C ILE A 508 -22.77 -14.46 -114.14
N LYS A 509 -23.75 -13.89 -113.41
CA LYS A 509 -25.11 -13.68 -113.93
C LYS A 509 -25.14 -12.63 -115.05
N ILE A 510 -24.40 -11.54 -114.92
CA ILE A 510 -24.26 -10.51 -115.97
C ILE A 510 -23.56 -11.09 -117.19
N GLU A 511 -22.47 -11.84 -117.00
CA GLU A 511 -21.75 -12.52 -118.08
C GLU A 511 -22.65 -13.52 -118.80
N ARG A 512 -23.50 -14.28 -118.08
CA ARG A 512 -24.55 -15.10 -118.71
C ARG A 512 -25.48 -14.24 -119.54
N ASP A 513 -26.05 -13.18 -118.98
CA ASP A 513 -27.06 -12.38 -119.70
C ASP A 513 -26.47 -11.72 -120.95
N ALA A 514 -25.21 -11.29 -120.89
CA ALA A 514 -24.47 -10.79 -122.05
C ALA A 514 -24.22 -11.89 -123.10
N VAL A 515 -23.81 -13.09 -122.66
CA VAL A 515 -23.59 -14.24 -123.54
C VAL A 515 -24.91 -14.73 -124.15
N ALA A 516 -25.99 -14.78 -123.38
CA ALA A 516 -27.34 -15.12 -123.83
C ALA A 516 -27.84 -14.11 -124.86
N GLY A 517 -27.66 -12.80 -124.61
CA GLY A 517 -27.99 -11.75 -125.58
C GLY A 517 -27.15 -11.83 -126.86
N TYR A 518 -25.85 -12.14 -126.76
CA TYR A 518 -25.00 -12.38 -127.93
C TYR A 518 -25.49 -13.58 -128.73
N PHE A 519 -25.88 -14.67 -128.06
CA PHE A 519 -26.42 -15.85 -128.72
C PHE A 519 -27.80 -15.62 -129.34
N GLU A 520 -28.68 -14.85 -128.71
CA GLU A 520 -29.96 -14.44 -129.29
C GLU A 520 -29.74 -13.58 -130.56
N SER A 521 -28.77 -12.66 -130.51
CA SER A 521 -28.37 -11.87 -131.67
C SER A 521 -27.80 -12.74 -132.80
N LEU A 522 -26.98 -13.76 -132.48
CA LEU A 522 -26.44 -14.71 -133.47
C LEU A 522 -27.56 -15.54 -134.11
N ARG A 523 -28.53 -16.00 -133.30
CA ARG A 523 -29.70 -16.76 -133.75
C ARG A 523 -30.57 -15.90 -134.69
N GLY A 524 -30.74 -14.62 -134.36
CA GLY A 524 -31.39 -13.62 -135.22
C GLY A 524 -30.66 -13.43 -136.56
N VAL A 525 -29.35 -13.21 -136.55
CA VAL A 525 -28.54 -13.03 -137.78
C VAL A 525 -28.57 -14.28 -138.66
N LEU A 526 -28.58 -15.47 -138.07
CA LEU A 526 -28.65 -16.72 -138.84
C LEU A 526 -30.03 -17.00 -139.41
N THR A 527 -31.10 -16.69 -138.67
CA THR A 527 -32.45 -16.77 -139.24
C THR A 527 -32.64 -15.76 -140.37
N GLU A 528 -32.02 -14.58 -140.29
CA GLU A 528 -32.03 -13.59 -141.37
C GLU A 528 -31.16 -14.04 -142.57
N ALA A 529 -30.01 -14.67 -142.32
CA ALA A 529 -29.17 -15.28 -143.35
C ALA A 529 -29.85 -16.47 -144.05
N GLU A 530 -30.58 -17.32 -143.32
CA GLU A 530 -31.43 -18.38 -143.89
C GLU A 530 -32.55 -17.79 -144.76
N ARG A 531 -33.13 -16.66 -144.37
CA ARG A 531 -34.16 -15.94 -145.15
C ARG A 531 -33.58 -15.39 -146.46
N VAL A 532 -32.42 -14.74 -146.39
CA VAL A 532 -31.73 -14.18 -147.58
C VAL A 532 -31.22 -15.29 -148.52
N ALA A 533 -30.76 -16.42 -147.97
CA ALA A 533 -30.36 -17.60 -148.76
C ALA A 533 -31.56 -18.32 -149.40
N ALA A 534 -32.75 -18.24 -148.78
CA ALA A 534 -34.00 -18.72 -149.37
C ALA A 534 -34.51 -17.80 -150.49
N ASP A 535 -34.33 -16.49 -150.38
CA ASP A 535 -34.72 -15.51 -151.40
C ASP A 535 -33.78 -15.46 -152.62
N THR A 536 -32.51 -15.87 -152.49
CA THR A 536 -31.56 -16.00 -153.62
C THR A 536 -31.76 -17.26 -154.46
N LYS A 537 -32.69 -18.14 -154.07
CA LYS A 537 -33.07 -19.38 -154.78
C LYS A 537 -34.35 -19.26 -155.61
N ARG A 538 -34.90 -18.05 -155.79
CA ARG A 538 -35.95 -17.72 -156.75
C ARG A 538 -35.40 -16.83 -157.85
#